data_AF-A0A2V9A3M2-F1
#
_entry.id   AF-A0A2V9A3M2-F1
#
_cell.length_a   1.000
_cell.length_b   1.000
_cell.length_c   1.000
_cell.angle_alpha   90.00
_cell.angle_beta   90.00
_cell.angle_gamma   90.00
#
_symmetry.space_group_name_H-M   'P 1'
#
loop_
_entity.id
_entity.type
_entity.pdbx_description
1 polymer ?
#
loop_
_entity_poly.entity_id
_entity_poly.type
_entity_poly.pdbx_seq_one_letter_code
_entity_poly.pdbx_strand_id
1 'polypeptide(L)'
;MHFQGEDVSQSSLARTPDNLVKEESRRSTRLDRCVPLIVFGEGRVGEPFVERTVSTSVNLHGCRYPSRHDYVVGTWVTLQVVGLNVEPKPPAVRAKVCSIHASPNSRELQQIGVELEHPANVWGIVAAPPDWLSSGETPATYTAAAAVPATQKIDKETGEAEEPPSMPGPKLAEVATFPSPSPVAPKPQAPVLAEAAKPQRMVVTPDGLVSALQGRLQQAVEKAVRTAVANQLDEAVRNAVAAIDEVRQSSIREVQQLAPARTEPTAGEFAAKDEIAAAISARWQEEMEKHRVHAEELTQRLASQAAELKRELDRCEEFLEAMNSELEPRAEARLNEAVARAASEFDGAAARAIERRYERFLENTQSALQEALLKLDARSAEAQALVQGSLNSTLAALQRQADSQMNVILSETKDRAASALASLDAENRAACEVRRQALEADVSRAAERSTDQFRKSMKAFLYSCLVAAVSAVDEHSKATLANLTKDNGKSLREGHEPGSASAIPEGPEILQPPDNDPVTH
;
A
#
# COMPACT_ATOMS: atom_id res chain seq x y z
N MET A 1 34.79 -18.88 -40.99
CA MET A 1 33.68 -17.88 -41.10
C MET A 1 32.43 -18.64 -41.49
N HIS A 2 31.26 -18.18 -41.02
CA HIS A 2 29.93 -18.77 -41.25
C HIS A 2 29.69 -20.18 -40.67
N PHE A 3 28.39 -20.54 -40.65
CA PHE A 3 27.68 -21.54 -39.84
C PHE A 3 27.57 -21.18 -38.35
N GLN A 4 26.42 -20.82 -37.76
CA GLN A 4 24.97 -21.11 -37.98
C GLN A 4 24.56 -22.47 -37.39
N GLY A 5 23.50 -22.45 -36.57
CA GLY A 5 22.86 -23.64 -35.98
C GLY A 5 22.29 -23.33 -34.61
N GLU A 6 21.03 -23.70 -34.38
CA GLU A 6 20.37 -23.65 -33.07
C GLU A 6 20.97 -24.69 -32.11
N ASP A 7 20.66 -24.57 -30.82
CA ASP A 7 20.48 -25.78 -30.00
C ASP A 7 19.27 -25.62 -29.07
N VAL A 8 18.47 -26.69 -28.99
CA VAL A 8 17.21 -26.74 -28.23
C VAL A 8 17.38 -27.75 -27.11
N SER A 9 17.30 -27.30 -25.87
CA SER A 9 17.29 -28.19 -24.71
C SER A 9 16.03 -27.99 -23.87
N GLN A 10 15.03 -28.82 -24.16
CA GLN A 10 13.91 -29.08 -23.27
C GLN A 10 14.35 -29.95 -22.07
N SER A 11 13.41 -30.20 -21.16
CA SER A 11 13.44 -31.26 -20.14
C SER A 11 14.37 -31.07 -18.93
N SER A 12 13.72 -30.75 -17.81
CA SER A 12 14.04 -31.35 -16.50
C SER A 12 12.73 -31.67 -15.75
N LEU A 13 11.90 -32.53 -16.36
CA LEU A 13 10.66 -33.05 -15.77
C LEU A 13 10.94 -34.09 -14.69
N ALA A 14 11.44 -33.65 -13.54
CA ALA A 14 11.54 -34.48 -12.33
C ALA A 14 10.18 -34.57 -11.60
N ARG A 15 9.16 -35.16 -12.24
CA ARG A 15 7.82 -35.32 -11.65
C ARG A 15 7.81 -36.45 -10.62
N THR A 16 8.01 -36.13 -9.35
CA THR A 16 7.94 -37.10 -8.24
C THR A 16 6.57 -37.76 -8.13
N PRO A 17 6.49 -39.08 -7.82
CA PRO A 17 5.24 -39.85 -7.88
C PRO A 17 4.16 -39.36 -6.91
N ASP A 18 4.54 -38.81 -5.75
CA ASP A 18 3.62 -38.27 -4.74
C ASP A 18 2.71 -37.13 -5.25
N ASN A 19 3.09 -36.44 -6.33
CA ASN A 19 2.24 -35.37 -6.88
C ASN A 19 1.00 -35.90 -7.61
N LEU A 20 1.08 -37.04 -8.29
CA LEU A 20 -0.04 -37.58 -9.10
C LEU A 20 -1.24 -37.95 -8.22
N VAL A 21 -1.00 -38.75 -7.17
CA VAL A 21 -2.03 -39.12 -6.17
C VAL A 21 -2.62 -37.88 -5.47
N LYS A 22 -1.85 -36.79 -5.41
CA LYS A 22 -2.24 -35.52 -4.79
C LYS A 22 -2.84 -34.50 -5.77
N GLU A 23 -2.89 -34.78 -7.07
CA GLU A 23 -3.65 -34.03 -8.08
C GLU A 23 -5.09 -34.53 -8.13
N GLU A 24 -5.28 -35.85 -8.13
CA GLU A 24 -6.58 -36.54 -8.31
C GLU A 24 -7.58 -36.32 -7.16
N SER A 25 -7.12 -35.78 -6.02
CA SER A 25 -7.95 -35.38 -4.88
C SER A 25 -8.37 -33.89 -4.89
N ARG A 26 -7.94 -33.10 -5.88
CA ARG A 26 -8.19 -31.64 -5.91
C ARG A 26 -9.53 -31.30 -6.57
N ARG A 27 -10.37 -30.54 -5.84
CA ARG A 27 -11.66 -30.03 -6.32
C ARG A 27 -11.57 -28.97 -7.43
N SER A 28 -10.39 -28.38 -7.64
CA SER A 28 -10.10 -27.51 -8.78
C SER A 28 -8.60 -27.40 -9.08
N THR A 29 -8.29 -27.19 -10.36
CA THR A 29 -6.97 -26.90 -10.93
C THR A 29 -6.32 -25.73 -10.20
N ARG A 30 -5.05 -25.88 -9.84
CA ARG A 30 -4.25 -24.84 -9.19
C ARG A 30 -3.29 -24.22 -10.20
N LEU A 31 -3.31 -22.89 -10.30
CA LEU A 31 -2.41 -22.11 -11.13
C LEU A 31 -1.34 -21.44 -10.26
N ASP A 32 -0.07 -21.64 -10.60
CA ASP A 32 1.04 -20.92 -9.97
C ASP A 32 1.11 -19.52 -10.60
N ARG A 33 0.48 -18.54 -9.93
CA ARG A 33 0.28 -17.18 -10.42
C ARG A 33 0.43 -16.16 -9.29
N CYS A 34 1.22 -15.13 -9.58
CA CYS A 34 1.52 -14.01 -8.71
C CYS A 34 0.42 -12.95 -8.73
N VAL A 35 -0.62 -13.11 -7.90
CA VAL A 35 -1.68 -12.10 -7.71
C VAL A 35 -1.35 -11.26 -6.48
N PRO A 36 -1.29 -9.91 -6.56
CA PRO A 36 -1.05 -9.06 -5.40
C PRO A 36 -2.25 -8.99 -4.46
N LEU A 37 -2.00 -9.17 -3.15
CA LEU A 37 -3.02 -9.23 -2.10
C LEU A 37 -2.68 -8.28 -0.95
N ILE A 38 -3.72 -7.76 -0.30
CA ILE A 38 -3.65 -7.27 1.09
C ILE A 38 -4.42 -8.28 1.95
N VAL A 39 -3.75 -8.79 2.98
CA VAL A 39 -4.31 -9.71 3.98
C VAL A 39 -4.57 -8.92 5.25
N PHE A 40 -5.78 -9.01 5.77
CA PHE A 40 -6.17 -8.54 7.09
C PHE A 40 -6.45 -9.77 7.97
N GLY A 41 -5.89 -9.82 9.18
CA GLY A 41 -6.06 -10.96 10.06
C GLY A 41 -5.63 -10.67 11.49
N GLU A 42 -5.80 -11.67 12.35
CA GLU A 42 -5.38 -11.64 13.75
C GLU A 42 -4.25 -12.67 13.95
N GLY A 43 -3.15 -12.25 14.58
CA GLY A 43 -2.05 -13.14 14.93
C GLY A 43 -2.39 -14.05 16.12
N ARG A 44 -1.51 -15.01 16.44
CA ARG A 44 -1.62 -15.93 17.59
C ARG A 44 -1.98 -15.27 18.94
N VAL A 45 -1.62 -13.99 19.14
CA VAL A 45 -1.86 -13.21 20.37
C VAL A 45 -3.17 -12.39 20.30
N GLY A 46 -3.88 -12.39 19.17
CA GLY A 46 -5.05 -11.54 18.94
C GLY A 46 -4.72 -10.13 18.46
N GLU A 47 -3.44 -9.81 18.19
CA GLU A 47 -3.06 -8.54 17.57
C GLU A 47 -3.54 -8.52 16.10
N PRO A 48 -4.35 -7.52 15.68
CA PRO A 48 -4.76 -7.37 14.28
C PRO A 48 -3.61 -6.80 13.44
N PHE A 49 -3.41 -7.37 12.25
CA PHE A 49 -2.35 -6.96 11.33
C PHE A 49 -2.87 -6.77 9.90
N VAL A 50 -2.09 -6.05 9.09
CA VAL A 50 -2.34 -5.83 7.66
C VAL A 50 -1.04 -6.11 6.90
N GLU A 51 -1.04 -7.13 6.05
CA GLU A 51 0.13 -7.57 5.29
C GLU A 51 -0.09 -7.40 3.78
N ARG A 52 0.87 -6.79 3.09
CA ARG A 52 0.87 -6.69 1.62
C ARG A 52 1.77 -7.79 1.07
N THR A 53 1.20 -8.74 0.35
CA THR A 53 1.88 -9.96 -0.12
C THR A 53 1.46 -10.30 -1.56
N VAL A 54 2.05 -11.35 -2.12
CA VAL A 54 1.75 -11.84 -3.47
C VAL A 54 1.52 -13.34 -3.39
N SER A 55 0.39 -13.83 -3.92
CA SER A 55 0.11 -15.26 -3.93
C SER A 55 1.16 -16.04 -4.71
N THR A 56 1.55 -17.21 -4.21
CA THR A 56 2.39 -18.16 -4.95
C THR A 56 1.54 -19.05 -5.86
N SER A 57 0.31 -19.39 -5.44
CA SER A 57 -0.63 -20.16 -6.27
C SER A 57 -2.09 -19.90 -5.90
N VAL A 58 -3.00 -20.06 -6.87
CA VAL A 58 -4.44 -19.76 -6.76
C VAL A 58 -5.29 -20.89 -7.38
N ASN A 59 -6.50 -21.09 -6.86
CA ASN A 59 -7.56 -21.92 -7.45
C ASN A 59 -8.94 -21.33 -7.12
N LEU A 60 -10.04 -21.89 -7.67
CA LEU A 60 -11.40 -21.41 -7.40
C LEU A 60 -11.71 -21.28 -5.89
N HIS A 61 -11.22 -22.23 -5.09
CA HIS A 61 -11.49 -22.25 -3.65
C HIS A 61 -10.51 -21.44 -2.80
N GLY A 62 -9.44 -20.83 -3.33
CA GLY A 62 -8.45 -20.20 -2.46
C GLY A 62 -7.07 -19.94 -3.06
N CYS A 63 -6.12 -19.63 -2.19
CA CYS A 63 -4.76 -19.32 -2.59
C CYS A 63 -3.72 -19.81 -1.57
N ARG A 64 -2.45 -19.72 -1.95
CA ARG A 64 -1.29 -19.83 -1.07
C ARG A 64 -0.47 -18.55 -1.18
N TYR A 65 -0.02 -17.99 -0.08
CA TYR A 65 0.85 -16.81 -0.04
C TYR A 65 1.94 -16.94 1.04
N PRO A 66 3.09 -16.28 0.86
CA PRO A 66 4.11 -16.16 1.89
C PRO A 66 3.72 -15.07 2.91
N SER A 67 4.03 -15.31 4.19
CA SER A 67 3.75 -14.37 5.28
C SER A 67 4.82 -14.38 6.37
N ARG A 68 4.91 -13.28 7.12
CA ARG A 68 5.68 -13.17 8.37
C ARG A 68 4.87 -13.39 9.65
N HIS A 69 3.54 -13.45 9.56
CA HIS A 69 2.67 -13.48 10.73
C HIS A 69 2.34 -14.92 11.16
N ASP A 70 2.21 -15.14 12.48
CA ASP A 70 1.83 -16.43 13.05
C ASP A 70 0.31 -16.60 13.06
N TYR A 71 -0.21 -17.38 12.11
CA TYR A 71 -1.62 -17.79 12.06
C TYR A 71 -1.90 -19.00 12.95
N VAL A 72 -3.18 -19.25 13.18
CA VAL A 72 -3.68 -20.54 13.69
C VAL A 72 -4.56 -21.17 12.60
N VAL A 73 -4.40 -22.47 12.37
CA VAL A 73 -5.24 -23.22 11.41
C VAL A 73 -6.69 -23.20 11.91
N GLY A 74 -7.60 -22.77 11.06
CA GLY A 74 -9.01 -22.55 11.37
C GLY A 74 -9.42 -21.08 11.56
N THR A 75 -8.46 -20.16 11.76
CA THR A 75 -8.73 -18.72 11.89
C THR A 75 -9.21 -18.11 10.57
N TRP A 76 -10.08 -17.09 10.67
CA TRP A 76 -10.55 -16.30 9.53
C TRP A 76 -9.61 -15.13 9.22
N VAL A 77 -9.42 -14.85 7.94
CA VAL A 77 -8.70 -13.70 7.39
C VAL A 77 -9.54 -13.06 6.29
N THR A 78 -9.25 -11.81 5.97
CA THR A 78 -9.89 -11.09 4.86
C THR A 78 -8.83 -10.77 3.80
N LEU A 79 -9.10 -11.12 2.56
CA LEU A 79 -8.24 -10.91 1.40
C LEU A 79 -8.81 -9.80 0.53
N GLN A 80 -8.02 -8.78 0.21
CA GLN A 80 -8.33 -7.80 -0.83
C GLN A 80 -7.34 -7.93 -1.98
N VAL A 81 -7.84 -8.20 -3.19
CA VAL A 81 -7.01 -8.23 -4.40
C VAL A 81 -6.69 -6.80 -4.85
N VAL A 82 -5.45 -6.56 -5.28
CA VAL A 82 -4.95 -5.23 -5.66
C VAL A 82 -4.24 -5.28 -7.01
N GLY A 83 -4.38 -4.23 -7.81
CA GLY A 83 -3.76 -4.12 -9.14
C GLY A 83 -4.60 -4.71 -10.29
N LEU A 84 -5.80 -5.22 -10.00
CA LEU A 84 -6.81 -5.43 -11.03
C LEU A 84 -7.40 -4.06 -11.41
N ASN A 85 -7.15 -3.63 -12.65
CA ASN A 85 -7.71 -2.40 -13.24
C ASN A 85 -9.18 -2.62 -13.65
N VAL A 86 -10.01 -2.94 -12.67
CA VAL A 86 -11.45 -3.19 -12.82
C VAL A 86 -12.16 -2.26 -11.83
N GLU A 87 -13.04 -1.41 -12.34
CA GLU A 87 -14.03 -0.70 -11.53
C GLU A 87 -15.37 -1.44 -11.56
N PRO A 88 -16.09 -1.57 -10.43
CA PRO A 88 -15.66 -1.18 -9.08
C PRO A 88 -14.52 -2.07 -8.54
N LYS A 89 -13.68 -1.49 -7.69
CA LYS A 89 -12.53 -2.17 -7.06
C LYS A 89 -12.97 -3.52 -6.43
N PRO A 90 -12.21 -4.62 -6.60
CA PRO A 90 -12.57 -5.93 -6.09
C PRO A 90 -12.97 -5.91 -4.59
N PRO A 91 -14.07 -6.58 -4.22
CA PRO A 91 -14.52 -6.64 -2.83
C PRO A 91 -13.48 -7.35 -1.95
N ALA A 92 -13.53 -7.07 -0.65
CA ALA A 92 -12.74 -7.79 0.34
C ALA A 92 -13.44 -9.13 0.67
N VAL A 93 -12.73 -10.25 0.50
CA VAL A 93 -13.29 -11.61 0.54
C VAL A 93 -12.77 -12.34 1.76
N ARG A 94 -13.67 -12.96 2.54
CA ARG A 94 -13.28 -13.75 3.71
C ARG A 94 -12.75 -15.12 3.29
N ALA A 95 -11.69 -15.56 3.99
CA ALA A 95 -11.04 -16.84 3.79
C ALA A 95 -10.61 -17.44 5.13
N LYS A 96 -10.45 -18.75 5.19
CA LYS A 96 -10.06 -19.51 6.38
C LYS A 96 -8.66 -20.09 6.18
N VAL A 97 -7.83 -20.05 7.21
CA VAL A 97 -6.49 -20.66 7.19
C VAL A 97 -6.63 -22.18 7.28
N CYS A 98 -6.39 -22.88 6.17
CA CYS A 98 -6.54 -24.34 6.09
C CYS A 98 -5.20 -25.09 6.15
N SER A 99 -4.07 -24.42 5.91
CA SER A 99 -2.74 -25.01 6.12
C SER A 99 -1.66 -23.96 6.36
N ILE A 100 -0.65 -24.30 7.16
CA ILE A 100 0.54 -23.49 7.41
C ILE A 100 1.75 -24.39 7.13
N HIS A 101 2.64 -23.97 6.24
CA HIS A 101 3.89 -24.66 5.96
C HIS A 101 5.03 -23.74 6.40
N ALA A 102 5.61 -24.01 7.57
CA ALA A 102 6.84 -23.35 7.99
C ALA A 102 7.99 -23.77 7.07
N SER A 103 8.85 -22.82 6.66
CA SER A 103 10.12 -23.18 6.04
C SER A 103 11.10 -23.66 7.12
N PRO A 104 11.96 -24.66 6.85
CA PRO A 104 13.07 -25.00 7.75
C PRO A 104 14.09 -23.85 7.89
N ASN A 105 14.13 -22.90 6.95
CA ASN A 105 15.04 -21.77 6.98
C ASN A 105 14.37 -20.57 7.69
N SER A 106 14.92 -20.15 8.84
CA SER A 106 14.45 -18.99 9.63
C SER A 106 14.51 -17.62 8.89
N ARG A 107 15.04 -17.57 7.66
CA ARG A 107 15.03 -16.39 6.78
C ARG A 107 13.89 -16.39 5.74
N GLU A 108 13.21 -17.52 5.56
CA GLU A 108 12.13 -17.68 4.58
C GLU A 108 10.75 -17.47 5.22
N LEU A 109 9.78 -17.10 4.39
CA LEU A 109 8.43 -16.78 4.82
C LEU A 109 7.57 -18.03 4.98
N GLN A 110 6.71 -18.07 5.99
CA GLN A 110 5.77 -19.17 6.18
C GLN A 110 4.77 -19.19 5.01
N GLN A 111 4.52 -20.37 4.44
CA GLN A 111 3.66 -20.56 3.27
C GLN A 111 2.25 -20.94 3.73
N ILE A 112 1.36 -19.94 3.74
CA ILE A 112 0.00 -20.01 4.27
C ILE A 112 -0.96 -20.38 3.15
N GLY A 113 -1.71 -21.47 3.32
CA GLY A 113 -2.77 -21.89 2.40
C GLY A 113 -4.14 -21.57 2.99
N VAL A 114 -4.93 -20.77 2.27
CA VAL A 114 -6.26 -20.31 2.67
C VAL A 114 -7.36 -20.76 1.70
N GLU A 115 -8.56 -20.95 2.23
CA GLU A 115 -9.77 -21.37 1.51
C GLU A 115 -10.84 -20.27 1.63
N LEU A 116 -11.41 -19.80 0.53
CA LEU A 116 -12.44 -18.75 0.51
C LEU A 116 -13.73 -19.25 1.16
N GLU A 117 -14.46 -18.35 1.83
CA GLU A 117 -15.80 -18.63 2.34
C GLU A 117 -16.80 -18.97 1.21
N HIS A 118 -16.64 -18.29 0.07
CA HIS A 118 -17.42 -18.49 -1.15
C HIS A 118 -16.43 -18.72 -2.32
N PRO A 119 -16.39 -19.93 -2.92
CA PRO A 119 -15.50 -20.21 -4.04
C PRO A 119 -15.85 -19.41 -5.29
N ALA A 120 -14.95 -18.55 -5.75
CA ALA A 120 -15.17 -17.66 -6.89
C ALA A 120 -13.85 -17.23 -7.54
N ASN A 121 -13.90 -16.80 -8.81
CA ASN A 121 -12.73 -16.28 -9.54
C ASN A 121 -12.41 -14.82 -9.15
N VAL A 122 -12.16 -14.60 -7.86
CA VAL A 122 -11.81 -13.29 -7.28
C VAL A 122 -10.44 -12.78 -7.75
N TRP A 123 -9.64 -13.65 -8.38
CA TRP A 123 -8.28 -13.42 -8.84
C TRP A 123 -8.17 -12.62 -10.14
N GLY A 124 -9.29 -12.34 -10.83
CA GLY A 124 -9.32 -11.61 -12.10
C GLY A 124 -8.74 -12.39 -13.29
N ILE A 125 -8.70 -13.73 -13.21
CA ILE A 125 -8.10 -14.57 -14.25
C ILE A 125 -9.12 -14.78 -15.38
N VAL A 126 -8.95 -14.02 -16.47
CA VAL A 126 -9.86 -14.02 -17.64
C VAL A 126 -9.94 -15.40 -18.32
N ALA A 127 -8.80 -16.09 -18.45
CA ALA A 127 -8.72 -17.44 -18.99
C ALA A 127 -8.60 -18.46 -17.85
N ALA A 128 -9.69 -18.65 -17.10
CA ALA A 128 -9.75 -19.62 -16.01
C ALA A 128 -9.82 -21.08 -16.53
N PRO A 129 -9.29 -22.06 -15.78
CA PRO A 129 -9.49 -23.49 -16.05
C PRO A 129 -10.99 -23.86 -16.09
N PRO A 130 -11.40 -24.82 -16.94
CA PRO A 130 -12.83 -25.15 -17.14
C PRO A 130 -13.51 -25.70 -15.88
N ASP A 131 -12.75 -26.36 -15.00
CA ASP A 131 -13.23 -26.84 -13.71
C ASP A 131 -13.58 -25.69 -12.73
N TRP A 132 -13.07 -24.47 -12.93
CA TRP A 132 -13.48 -23.30 -12.13
C TRP A 132 -14.87 -22.77 -12.50
N LEU A 133 -15.41 -23.15 -13.66
CA LEU A 133 -16.71 -22.69 -14.18
C LEU A 133 -17.86 -23.68 -13.87
N SER A 134 -17.54 -24.79 -13.21
CA SER A 134 -18.44 -25.96 -13.13
C SER A 134 -19.28 -26.04 -11.85
N SER A 135 -19.29 -25.00 -11.00
CA SER A 135 -20.03 -24.98 -9.72
C SER A 135 -20.93 -23.75 -9.53
N GLY A 136 -22.03 -23.71 -10.28
CA GLY A 136 -23.28 -23.15 -9.76
C GLY A 136 -23.53 -21.64 -9.86
N GLU A 137 -22.64 -20.83 -10.44
CA GLU A 137 -22.93 -19.42 -10.75
C GLU A 137 -22.47 -19.06 -12.17
N THR A 138 -23.36 -18.42 -12.93
CA THR A 138 -23.04 -17.88 -14.26
C THR A 138 -21.96 -16.81 -14.15
N PRO A 139 -21.01 -16.71 -15.12
CA PRO A 139 -20.04 -15.63 -15.11
C PRO A 139 -20.77 -14.28 -15.15
N ALA A 140 -20.63 -13.51 -14.05
CA ALA A 140 -21.16 -12.16 -13.92
C ALA A 140 -20.44 -11.24 -14.91
N THR A 141 -20.90 -11.32 -16.15
CA THR A 141 -20.34 -10.58 -17.27
C THR A 141 -20.85 -9.15 -17.11
N TYR A 142 -19.96 -8.24 -16.73
CA TYR A 142 -20.24 -6.81 -16.63
C TYR A 142 -20.34 -6.17 -18.03
N THR A 143 -21.21 -6.72 -18.88
CA THR A 143 -21.63 -6.12 -20.15
C THR A 143 -22.42 -4.85 -19.87
N ALA A 144 -21.95 -3.73 -20.41
CA ALA A 144 -22.67 -2.46 -20.33
C ALA A 144 -24.02 -2.55 -21.07
N ALA A 145 -25.10 -2.23 -20.37
CA ALA A 145 -26.44 -2.09 -20.93
C ALA A 145 -26.86 -0.62 -20.86
N ALA A 146 -26.67 0.13 -21.95
CA ALA A 146 -27.09 1.52 -22.06
C ALA A 146 -28.49 1.60 -22.69
N ALA A 147 -29.50 1.93 -21.88
CA ALA A 147 -30.84 2.34 -22.30
C ALA A 147 -31.37 3.40 -21.33
N VAL A 148 -32.23 4.31 -21.81
CA VAL A 148 -32.46 5.64 -21.19
C VAL A 148 -33.92 5.78 -20.65
N PRO A 149 -34.43 6.95 -20.23
CA PRO A 149 -34.83 7.17 -18.83
C PRO A 149 -36.34 7.17 -18.57
N ALA A 150 -36.73 7.12 -17.29
CA ALA A 150 -38.08 7.45 -16.83
C ALA A 150 -38.07 8.36 -15.58
N THR A 151 -38.37 9.63 -15.82
CA THR A 151 -38.54 10.74 -14.86
C THR A 151 -39.55 10.46 -13.73
N GLN A 152 -39.25 10.87 -12.49
CA GLN A 152 -40.11 11.84 -11.77
C GLN A 152 -39.54 12.47 -10.49
N LYS A 153 -39.61 13.82 -10.48
CA LYS A 153 -39.87 14.75 -9.36
C LYS A 153 -38.92 14.82 -8.16
N ILE A 154 -38.04 15.83 -8.30
CA ILE A 154 -37.71 16.85 -7.29
C ILE A 154 -38.93 17.23 -6.42
N ASP A 155 -38.70 17.45 -5.12
CA ASP A 155 -39.10 18.69 -4.42
C ASP A 155 -38.04 19.04 -3.36
N LYS A 156 -37.86 20.35 -3.05
CA LYS A 156 -36.63 20.86 -2.41
C LYS A 156 -36.80 22.23 -1.71
N GLU A 157 -36.84 22.21 -0.38
CA GLU A 157 -36.56 23.34 0.53
C GLU A 157 -35.71 22.77 1.70
N THR A 158 -34.49 23.16 2.05
CA THR A 158 -33.66 24.38 1.92
C THR A 158 -33.81 25.40 3.07
N GLY A 159 -32.81 25.41 3.96
CA GLY A 159 -32.53 26.47 4.95
C GLY A 159 -32.97 26.17 6.39
N GLU A 160 -32.32 26.71 7.44
CA GLU A 160 -30.93 27.20 7.53
C GLU A 160 -30.51 27.30 9.04
N ALA A 161 -29.22 27.09 9.31
CA ALA A 161 -28.45 27.49 10.52
C ALA A 161 -28.83 27.05 11.96
N GLU A 162 -27.75 26.99 12.75
CA GLU A 162 -27.60 27.25 14.20
C GLU A 162 -27.27 26.05 15.13
N GLU A 163 -26.38 26.32 16.09
CA GLU A 163 -25.73 25.36 17.02
C GLU A 163 -25.76 25.93 18.46
N PRO A 164 -25.31 25.18 19.49
CA PRO A 164 -26.13 24.51 20.50
C PRO A 164 -26.34 25.36 21.78
N PRO A 165 -27.10 24.88 22.80
CA PRO A 165 -26.40 24.15 23.88
C PRO A 165 -27.23 23.13 24.71
N SER A 166 -26.51 22.44 25.61
CA SER A 166 -26.95 21.92 26.92
C SER A 166 -27.52 20.50 27.08
N MET A 167 -26.74 19.68 27.80
CA MET A 167 -27.14 18.55 28.68
C MET A 167 -28.04 19.06 29.85
N PRO A 168 -28.82 18.24 30.60
CA PRO A 168 -28.39 16.98 31.26
C PRO A 168 -29.44 15.82 31.39
N GLY A 169 -28.98 14.67 31.92
CA GLY A 169 -29.82 13.61 32.53
C GLY A 169 -29.99 13.83 34.05
N PRO A 170 -30.11 12.78 34.92
CA PRO A 170 -30.25 11.33 34.68
C PRO A 170 -31.32 10.63 35.57
N LYS A 171 -31.47 9.29 35.43
CA LYS A 171 -31.98 8.25 36.41
C LYS A 171 -31.97 6.88 35.69
N LEU A 172 -31.57 5.71 36.23
CA LEU A 172 -31.75 5.01 37.52
C LEU A 172 -33.21 4.56 37.78
N ALA A 173 -33.57 3.29 38.05
CA ALA A 173 -32.86 1.99 38.01
C ALA A 173 -33.73 0.97 37.19
N GLU A 174 -33.77 -0.37 37.29
CA GLU A 174 -33.65 -1.36 38.39
C GLU A 174 -33.67 -2.77 37.73
N VAL A 175 -32.61 -3.58 37.79
CA VAL A 175 -32.40 -4.73 38.71
C VAL A 175 -33.62 -5.66 38.91
N ALA A 176 -33.59 -6.85 38.29
CA ALA A 176 -34.38 -8.01 38.70
C ALA A 176 -33.60 -9.31 38.43
N THR A 177 -33.62 -10.25 39.39
CA THR A 177 -32.76 -11.45 39.42
C THR A 177 -33.57 -12.74 39.26
N PHE A 178 -32.90 -13.85 38.92
CA PHE A 178 -33.43 -15.22 38.84
C PHE A 178 -34.37 -15.63 39.98
N PRO A 179 -35.30 -16.56 39.69
CA PRO A 179 -35.41 -17.76 40.53
C PRO A 179 -35.54 -19.09 39.75
N SER A 180 -35.24 -20.20 40.42
CA SER A 180 -35.59 -21.60 40.07
C SER A 180 -35.40 -22.48 41.32
N PRO A 181 -36.31 -23.42 41.63
CA PRO A 181 -35.91 -24.84 41.60
C PRO A 181 -37.04 -25.91 41.34
N SER A 182 -36.67 -27.01 40.66
CA SER A 182 -36.81 -28.47 40.96
C SER A 182 -38.01 -29.08 41.77
N PRO A 183 -38.26 -30.44 41.75
CA PRO A 183 -37.86 -31.55 40.84
C PRO A 183 -38.97 -32.62 40.53
N VAL A 184 -38.56 -33.79 39.94
CA VAL A 184 -39.26 -35.13 39.83
C VAL A 184 -40.16 -35.34 38.58
N ALA A 185 -40.49 -36.55 38.02
CA ALA A 185 -39.82 -37.82 37.60
C ALA A 185 -40.90 -38.80 37.00
N PRO A 186 -40.68 -40.10 36.63
CA PRO A 186 -39.54 -40.83 36.02
C PRO A 186 -39.86 -41.74 34.77
N LYS A 187 -38.94 -41.81 33.76
CA LYS A 187 -38.62 -42.97 32.84
C LYS A 187 -39.73 -43.60 31.93
N PRO A 188 -39.42 -44.51 30.95
CA PRO A 188 -38.11 -45.09 30.52
C PRO A 188 -37.77 -45.13 28.99
N GLN A 189 -36.46 -45.00 28.65
CA GLN A 189 -35.66 -45.74 27.61
C GLN A 189 -36.09 -45.73 26.11
N ALA A 190 -35.27 -45.98 25.07
CA ALA A 190 -33.81 -45.95 24.72
C ALA A 190 -33.70 -46.50 23.25
N PRO A 191 -32.55 -46.54 22.50
CA PRO A 191 -31.17 -46.12 22.82
C PRO A 191 -30.41 -45.27 21.75
N VAL A 192 -29.50 -44.42 22.25
CA VAL A 192 -28.07 -44.24 21.86
C VAL A 192 -27.61 -44.34 20.39
N LEU A 193 -27.04 -43.23 19.89
CA LEU A 193 -25.68 -43.22 19.29
C LEU A 193 -24.89 -42.00 19.81
N ALA A 194 -23.56 -41.99 19.70
CA ALA A 194 -22.69 -41.12 20.51
C ALA A 194 -22.49 -39.69 19.95
N GLU A 195 -22.62 -38.68 20.82
CA GLU A 195 -22.17 -37.30 20.59
C GLU A 195 -20.69 -37.16 20.98
N ALA A 196 -19.86 -36.58 20.10
CA ALA A 196 -18.41 -36.51 20.30
C ALA A 196 -18.02 -35.38 21.27
N ALA A 197 -17.06 -35.66 22.17
CA ALA A 197 -16.69 -34.75 23.25
C ALA A 197 -16.03 -33.45 22.77
N LYS A 198 -16.33 -32.34 23.47
CA LYS A 198 -15.64 -31.05 23.32
C LYS A 198 -14.14 -31.22 23.67
N PRO A 199 -13.20 -30.71 22.86
CA PRO A 199 -11.77 -30.79 23.20
C PRO A 199 -11.46 -29.87 24.38
N GLN A 200 -11.21 -30.45 25.55
CA GLN A 200 -10.63 -29.72 26.68
C GLN A 200 -9.22 -29.26 26.31
N ARG A 201 -8.90 -27.99 26.58
CA ARG A 201 -7.51 -27.51 26.52
C ARG A 201 -6.71 -28.21 27.61
N MET A 202 -5.98 -29.26 27.25
CA MET A 202 -5.06 -29.93 28.15
C MET A 202 -3.85 -29.01 28.39
N VAL A 203 -3.94 -28.17 29.41
CA VAL A 203 -2.80 -27.42 29.93
C VAL A 203 -1.86 -28.45 30.54
N VAL A 204 -0.75 -28.73 29.86
CA VAL A 204 0.35 -29.51 30.44
C VAL A 204 1.07 -28.59 31.41
N THR A 205 0.58 -28.54 32.66
CA THR A 205 1.32 -27.90 33.75
C THR A 205 2.61 -28.70 34.02
N PRO A 206 3.68 -28.05 34.51
CA PRO A 206 4.88 -28.78 34.94
C PRO A 206 4.53 -29.84 35.99
N ASP A 207 3.62 -29.50 36.91
CA ASP A 207 3.12 -30.40 37.96
C ASP A 207 2.48 -31.67 37.37
N GLY A 208 1.67 -31.53 36.31
CA GLY A 208 1.05 -32.66 35.62
C GLY A 208 2.05 -33.61 34.97
N LEU A 209 3.23 -33.12 34.56
CA LEU A 209 4.32 -33.95 34.08
C LEU A 209 5.09 -34.61 35.24
N VAL A 210 5.31 -33.88 36.35
CA VAL A 210 5.96 -34.40 37.56
C VAL A 210 5.12 -35.53 38.18
N SER A 211 3.82 -35.32 38.41
CA SER A 211 2.93 -36.36 38.93
C SER A 211 2.84 -37.58 38.00
N ALA A 212 2.87 -37.38 36.68
CA ALA A 212 2.87 -38.49 35.71
C ALA A 212 4.18 -39.31 35.72
N LEU A 213 5.32 -38.67 35.99
CA LEU A 213 6.60 -39.36 36.19
C LEU A 213 6.66 -40.07 37.54
N GLN A 214 6.26 -39.39 38.62
CA GLN A 214 6.22 -39.92 39.99
C GLN A 214 5.33 -41.17 40.07
N GLY A 215 4.11 -41.13 39.52
CA GLY A 215 3.21 -42.28 39.48
C GLY A 215 3.74 -43.47 38.67
N ARG A 216 4.51 -43.22 37.59
CA ARG A 216 5.19 -44.30 36.84
C ARG A 216 6.39 -44.88 37.59
N LEU A 217 7.15 -44.05 38.30
CA LEU A 217 8.26 -44.50 39.12
C LEU A 217 7.75 -45.37 40.28
N GLN A 218 6.67 -44.93 40.95
CA GLN A 218 6.06 -45.64 42.06
C GLN A 218 5.46 -47.00 41.62
N GLN A 219 4.79 -47.07 40.45
CA GLN A 219 4.38 -48.35 39.87
C GLN A 219 5.55 -49.28 39.53
N ALA A 220 6.68 -48.75 39.07
CA ALA A 220 7.87 -49.56 38.78
C ALA A 220 8.50 -50.12 40.07
N VAL A 221 8.58 -49.31 41.13
CA VAL A 221 9.08 -49.72 42.45
C VAL A 221 8.16 -50.77 43.09
N GLU A 222 6.84 -50.51 43.15
CA GLU A 222 5.87 -51.50 43.65
C GLU A 222 5.99 -52.85 42.93
N LYS A 223 6.11 -52.82 41.60
CA LYS A 223 6.23 -54.03 40.79
C LYS A 223 7.54 -54.77 41.07
N ALA A 224 8.66 -54.05 41.22
CA ALA A 224 9.96 -54.64 41.57
C ALA A 224 9.92 -55.30 42.96
N VAL A 225 9.41 -54.60 43.98
CA VAL A 225 9.29 -55.10 45.36
C VAL A 225 8.37 -56.32 45.41
N ARG A 226 7.17 -56.27 44.82
CA ARG A 226 6.25 -57.42 44.76
C ARG A 226 6.88 -58.63 44.07
N THR A 227 7.69 -58.44 43.02
CA THR A 227 8.37 -59.53 42.32
C THR A 227 9.51 -60.13 43.16
N ALA A 228 10.29 -59.30 43.86
CA ALA A 228 11.37 -59.75 44.74
C ALA A 228 10.85 -60.55 45.95
N VAL A 229 9.81 -60.03 46.61
CA VAL A 229 9.16 -60.69 47.76
C VAL A 229 8.52 -62.01 47.34
N ALA A 230 7.83 -62.06 46.20
CA ALA A 230 7.28 -63.32 45.67
C ALA A 230 8.39 -64.37 45.42
N ASN A 231 9.49 -63.98 44.77
CA ASN A 231 10.61 -64.89 44.49
C ASN A 231 11.27 -65.42 45.77
N GLN A 232 11.46 -64.59 46.81
CA GLN A 232 12.02 -65.05 48.09
C GLN A 232 11.07 -65.98 48.85
N LEU A 233 9.76 -65.71 48.84
CA LEU A 233 8.76 -66.57 49.48
C LEU A 233 8.68 -67.93 48.77
N ASP A 234 8.64 -67.94 47.44
CA ASP A 234 8.66 -69.15 46.62
C ASP A 234 9.90 -70.01 46.89
N GLU A 235 11.08 -69.40 47.01
CA GLU A 235 12.33 -70.11 47.30
C GLU A 235 12.35 -70.68 48.72
N ALA A 236 11.89 -69.92 49.72
CA ALA A 236 11.79 -70.39 51.10
C ALA A 236 10.77 -71.54 51.24
N VAL A 237 9.63 -71.46 50.56
CA VAL A 237 8.61 -72.52 50.55
C VAL A 237 9.11 -73.78 49.84
N ARG A 238 9.79 -73.65 48.69
CA ARG A 238 10.42 -74.79 47.99
C ARG A 238 11.41 -75.52 48.90
N ASN A 239 12.29 -74.78 49.57
CA ASN A 239 13.30 -75.35 50.46
C ASN A 239 12.69 -76.01 51.71
N ALA A 240 11.65 -75.42 52.30
CA ALA A 240 10.93 -76.01 53.43
C ALA A 240 10.21 -77.31 53.05
N VAL A 241 9.55 -77.35 51.89
CA VAL A 241 8.88 -78.57 51.38
C VAL A 241 9.89 -79.68 51.08
N ALA A 242 11.04 -79.35 50.47
CA ALA A 242 12.09 -80.32 50.19
C ALA A 242 12.64 -80.97 51.47
N ALA A 243 12.90 -80.18 52.52
CA ALA A 243 13.36 -80.70 53.81
C ALA A 243 12.30 -81.60 54.49
N ILE A 244 11.02 -81.25 54.41
CA ILE A 244 9.92 -82.06 54.95
C ILE A 244 9.82 -83.41 54.21
N ASP A 245 9.89 -83.42 52.88
CA ASP A 245 9.86 -84.68 52.11
C ASP A 245 11.15 -85.51 52.28
N GLU A 246 12.30 -84.91 52.57
CA GLU A 246 13.53 -85.64 52.91
C GLU A 246 13.41 -86.36 54.26
N VAL A 247 12.94 -85.66 55.32
CA VAL A 247 12.69 -86.24 56.66
C VAL A 247 11.60 -87.30 56.62
N ARG A 248 10.54 -87.08 55.82
CA ARG A 248 9.49 -88.08 55.57
C ARG A 248 10.07 -89.32 54.87
N GLN A 249 10.95 -89.14 53.90
CA GLN A 249 11.59 -90.26 53.21
C GLN A 249 12.58 -91.01 54.10
N SER A 250 13.31 -90.36 55.01
CA SER A 250 14.19 -91.07 55.95
C SER A 250 13.36 -91.93 56.91
N SER A 251 12.31 -91.39 57.53
CA SER A 251 11.42 -92.18 58.42
C SER A 251 10.74 -93.33 57.67
N ILE A 252 10.26 -93.15 56.44
CA ILE A 252 9.74 -94.26 55.62
C ILE A 252 10.79 -95.36 55.40
N ARG A 253 12.05 -95.00 55.13
CA ARG A 253 13.15 -95.97 54.96
C ARG A 253 13.51 -96.67 56.28
N GLU A 254 13.43 -95.99 57.43
CA GLU A 254 13.69 -96.57 58.74
C GLU A 254 12.56 -97.50 59.21
N VAL A 255 11.30 -97.11 59.05
CA VAL A 255 10.12 -97.97 59.28
C VAL A 255 10.17 -99.24 58.44
N GLN A 256 10.58 -99.14 57.16
CA GLN A 256 10.75 -100.31 56.28
C GLN A 256 11.90 -101.24 56.71
N GLN A 257 12.92 -100.74 57.41
CA GLN A 257 14.01 -101.55 57.97
C GLN A 257 13.66 -102.20 59.31
N LEU A 258 12.64 -101.68 60.03
CA LEU A 258 12.23 -102.16 61.34
C LEU A 258 11.04 -103.13 61.34
N ALA A 259 10.42 -103.39 60.18
CA ALA A 259 9.31 -104.33 60.05
C ALA A 259 9.79 -105.80 59.99
N PRO A 260 9.55 -106.64 61.01
CA PRO A 260 9.93 -108.05 60.97
C PRO A 260 9.04 -108.86 60.02
N ALA A 261 9.63 -109.82 59.30
CA ALA A 261 8.86 -110.76 58.50
C ALA A 261 7.97 -111.63 59.40
N ARG A 262 6.65 -111.55 59.16
CA ARG A 262 5.60 -112.16 60.00
C ARG A 262 5.71 -113.69 60.08
N THR A 263 5.98 -114.19 61.29
CA THR A 263 5.81 -115.61 61.66
C THR A 263 4.51 -115.81 62.44
N GLU A 264 3.86 -116.98 62.24
CA GLU A 264 2.56 -117.29 62.83
C GLU A 264 2.66 -117.66 64.33
N PRO A 265 1.63 -117.37 65.15
CA PRO A 265 1.71 -117.50 66.60
C PRO A 265 1.30 -118.89 67.13
N THR A 266 2.13 -119.48 67.99
CA THR A 266 1.70 -120.52 68.93
C THR A 266 1.31 -119.89 70.28
N ALA A 267 0.32 -120.48 70.97
CA ALA A 267 -0.46 -119.81 72.01
C ALA A 267 0.23 -119.66 73.40
N GLY A 268 1.56 -119.79 73.49
CA GLY A 268 2.30 -119.71 74.75
C GLY A 268 2.93 -118.35 75.07
N GLU A 269 3.09 -117.47 74.08
CA GLU A 269 4.03 -116.32 74.15
C GLU A 269 3.40 -114.96 74.45
N PHE A 270 2.16 -114.92 74.96
CA PHE A 270 1.44 -113.64 75.10
C PHE A 270 2.15 -112.63 76.03
N ALA A 271 2.77 -113.08 77.12
CA ALA A 271 3.51 -112.19 78.04
C ALA A 271 4.74 -111.54 77.39
N ALA A 272 5.51 -112.29 76.60
CA ALA A 272 6.70 -111.76 75.90
C ALA A 272 6.31 -110.81 74.75
N LYS A 273 5.12 -110.98 74.16
CA LYS A 273 4.63 -110.12 73.08
C LYS A 273 4.20 -108.74 73.58
N ASP A 274 3.69 -108.64 74.81
CA ASP A 274 3.39 -107.34 75.43
C ASP A 274 4.69 -106.55 75.73
N GLU A 275 5.75 -107.19 76.22
CA GLU A 275 7.06 -106.51 76.41
C GLU A 275 7.67 -106.04 75.08
N ILE A 276 7.61 -106.87 74.02
CA ILE A 276 8.11 -106.49 72.69
C ILE A 276 7.25 -105.37 72.08
N ALA A 277 5.93 -105.40 72.23
CA ALA A 277 5.04 -104.33 71.78
C ALA A 277 5.26 -103.03 72.57
N ALA A 278 5.51 -103.10 73.87
CA ALA A 278 5.89 -101.96 74.70
C ALA A 278 7.24 -101.37 74.27
N ALA A 279 8.24 -102.20 73.97
CA ALA A 279 9.55 -101.74 73.49
C ALA A 279 9.47 -101.07 72.10
N ILE A 280 8.70 -101.65 71.17
CA ILE A 280 8.47 -101.06 69.83
C ILE A 280 7.70 -99.74 69.93
N SER A 281 6.65 -99.68 70.74
CA SER A 281 5.87 -98.44 70.91
C SER A 281 6.64 -97.35 71.66
N ALA A 282 7.47 -97.70 72.65
CA ALA A 282 8.36 -96.75 73.31
C ALA A 282 9.40 -96.17 72.33
N ARG A 283 10.02 -97.02 71.48
CA ARG A 283 10.93 -96.58 70.43
C ARG A 283 10.24 -95.67 69.40
N TRP A 284 9.00 -96.01 69.02
CA TRP A 284 8.19 -95.19 68.11
C TRP A 284 7.85 -93.81 68.70
N GLN A 285 7.54 -93.73 70.00
CA GLN A 285 7.38 -92.46 70.69
C GLN A 285 8.69 -91.65 70.70
N GLU A 286 9.84 -92.29 70.91
CA GLU A 286 11.15 -91.63 70.89
C GLU A 286 11.54 -91.10 69.48
N GLU A 287 11.17 -91.81 68.41
CA GLU A 287 11.34 -91.38 67.02
C GLU A 287 10.40 -90.20 66.68
N MET A 288 9.12 -90.34 67.01
CA MET A 288 8.11 -89.28 66.82
C MET A 288 8.43 -88.01 67.59
N GLU A 289 8.98 -88.13 68.82
CA GLU A 289 9.41 -86.98 69.63
C GLU A 289 10.61 -86.26 69.02
N LYS A 290 11.58 -86.99 68.44
CA LYS A 290 12.69 -86.39 67.68
C LYS A 290 12.20 -85.65 66.44
N HIS A 291 11.23 -86.23 65.71
CA HIS A 291 10.60 -85.55 64.58
C HIS A 291 9.80 -84.31 65.01
N ARG A 292 9.09 -84.37 66.15
CA ARG A 292 8.38 -83.21 66.73
C ARG A 292 9.34 -82.07 67.05
N VAL A 293 10.42 -82.36 67.79
CA VAL A 293 11.45 -81.37 68.14
C VAL A 293 12.13 -80.80 66.89
N HIS A 294 12.44 -81.62 65.88
CA HIS A 294 13.05 -81.14 64.63
C HIS A 294 12.10 -80.26 63.80
N ALA A 295 10.80 -80.58 63.75
CA ALA A 295 9.79 -79.73 63.13
C ALA A 295 9.63 -78.40 63.88
N GLU A 296 9.68 -78.42 65.21
CA GLU A 296 9.66 -77.21 66.04
C GLU A 296 10.91 -76.34 65.81
N GLU A 297 12.12 -76.91 65.73
CA GLU A 297 13.33 -76.17 65.32
C GLU A 297 13.18 -75.53 63.93
N LEU A 298 12.64 -76.25 62.95
CA LEU A 298 12.42 -75.74 61.60
C LEU A 298 11.43 -74.57 61.57
N THR A 299 10.28 -74.71 62.26
CA THR A 299 9.31 -73.61 62.37
C THR A 299 9.87 -72.40 63.12
N GLN A 300 10.70 -72.62 64.15
CA GLN A 300 11.35 -71.54 64.90
C GLN A 300 12.42 -70.82 64.07
N ARG A 301 13.20 -71.54 63.24
CA ARG A 301 14.16 -70.96 62.28
C ARG A 301 13.44 -70.11 61.21
N LEU A 302 12.36 -70.65 60.63
CA LEU A 302 11.54 -69.91 59.66
C LEU A 302 10.89 -68.66 60.29
N ALA A 303 10.41 -68.76 61.54
CA ALA A 303 9.89 -67.62 62.29
C ALA A 303 10.96 -66.54 62.57
N SER A 304 12.20 -66.94 62.90
CA SER A 304 13.30 -65.97 63.06
C SER A 304 13.67 -65.28 61.75
N GLN A 305 13.74 -66.03 60.64
CA GLN A 305 14.03 -65.46 59.31
C GLN A 305 12.92 -64.52 58.84
N ALA A 306 11.64 -64.87 59.05
CA ALA A 306 10.51 -64.00 58.73
C ALA A 306 10.50 -62.72 59.59
N ALA A 307 10.92 -62.80 60.86
CA ALA A 307 11.07 -61.62 61.71
C ALA A 307 12.31 -60.77 61.35
N GLU A 308 13.37 -61.37 60.81
CA GLU A 308 14.56 -60.65 60.33
C GLU A 308 14.28 -59.92 59.02
N LEU A 309 13.69 -60.61 58.03
CA LEU A 309 13.25 -60.00 56.77
C LEU A 309 12.25 -58.85 56.97
N LYS A 310 11.34 -58.94 57.95
CA LYS A 310 10.48 -57.81 58.32
C LYS A 310 11.28 -56.61 58.79
N ARG A 311 12.23 -56.80 59.72
CA ARG A 311 13.07 -55.69 60.22
C ARG A 311 13.94 -55.06 59.14
N GLU A 312 14.35 -55.81 58.10
CA GLU A 312 15.01 -55.21 56.93
C GLU A 312 14.02 -54.42 56.05
N LEU A 313 12.79 -54.91 55.87
CA LEU A 313 11.75 -54.17 55.16
C LEU A 313 11.41 -52.86 55.89
N ASP A 314 11.18 -52.93 57.21
CA ASP A 314 10.90 -51.78 58.08
C ASP A 314 12.05 -50.74 57.96
N ARG A 315 13.31 -51.19 58.02
CA ARG A 315 14.51 -50.33 57.80
C ARG A 315 14.56 -49.71 56.40
N CYS A 316 14.16 -50.44 55.37
CA CYS A 316 14.12 -49.92 54.01
C CYS A 316 13.01 -48.87 53.82
N GLU A 317 11.85 -49.05 54.45
CA GLU A 317 10.77 -48.06 54.44
C GLU A 317 11.15 -46.79 55.21
N GLU A 318 11.70 -46.92 56.44
CA GLU A 318 12.25 -45.80 57.23
C GLU A 318 13.31 -45.01 56.44
N PHE A 319 14.23 -45.71 55.74
CA PHE A 319 15.24 -45.06 54.92
C PHE A 319 14.66 -44.30 53.73
N LEU A 320 13.64 -44.87 53.06
CA LEU A 320 12.97 -44.22 51.92
C LEU A 320 12.15 -43.00 52.35
N GLU A 321 11.47 -43.04 53.50
CA GLU A 321 10.76 -41.88 54.05
C GLU A 321 11.74 -40.77 54.47
N ALA A 322 12.84 -41.13 55.13
CA ALA A 322 13.90 -40.17 55.49
C ALA A 322 14.53 -39.53 54.24
N MET A 323 14.83 -40.31 53.19
CA MET A 323 15.43 -39.78 51.98
C MET A 323 14.44 -38.95 51.14
N ASN A 324 13.14 -39.32 51.11
CA ASN A 324 12.12 -38.53 50.42
C ASN A 324 11.89 -37.19 51.12
N SER A 325 11.72 -37.19 52.46
CA SER A 325 11.53 -35.97 53.25
C SER A 325 12.74 -35.02 53.25
N GLU A 326 13.95 -35.51 52.92
CA GLU A 326 15.11 -34.65 52.68
C GLU A 326 15.20 -34.12 51.23
N LEU A 327 14.74 -34.89 50.23
CA LEU A 327 14.80 -34.49 48.82
C LEU A 327 13.63 -33.61 48.37
N GLU A 328 12.41 -33.87 48.84
CA GLU A 328 11.19 -33.17 48.46
C GLU A 328 11.28 -31.64 48.70
N PRO A 329 11.58 -31.14 49.91
CA PRO A 329 11.75 -29.69 50.14
C PRO A 329 12.95 -29.09 49.39
N ARG A 330 13.98 -29.90 49.07
CA ARG A 330 15.12 -29.45 48.23
C ARG A 330 14.74 -29.32 46.77
N ALA A 331 13.85 -30.18 46.27
CA ALA A 331 13.31 -30.11 44.93
C ALA A 331 12.38 -28.90 44.80
N GLU A 332 11.44 -28.72 45.73
CA GLU A 332 10.55 -27.55 45.78
C GLU A 332 11.32 -26.24 45.90
N ALA A 333 12.30 -26.14 46.81
CA ALA A 333 13.10 -24.92 46.97
C ALA A 333 13.85 -24.55 45.68
N ARG A 334 14.45 -25.54 44.99
CA ARG A 334 15.12 -25.33 43.70
C ARG A 334 14.15 -24.96 42.57
N LEU A 335 12.96 -25.56 42.54
CA LEU A 335 11.91 -25.23 41.57
C LEU A 335 11.45 -23.78 41.77
N ASN A 336 11.13 -23.39 43.01
CA ASN A 336 10.70 -22.04 43.37
C ASN A 336 11.79 -21.00 43.08
N GLU A 337 13.05 -21.29 43.39
CA GLU A 337 14.19 -20.41 43.06
C GLU A 337 14.41 -20.27 41.54
N ALA A 338 14.23 -21.36 40.77
CA ALA A 338 14.30 -21.31 39.31
C ALA A 338 13.13 -20.53 38.68
N VAL A 339 11.90 -20.72 39.18
CA VAL A 339 10.71 -19.97 38.75
C VAL A 339 10.84 -18.49 39.09
N ALA A 340 11.31 -18.14 40.29
CA ALA A 340 11.53 -16.75 40.70
C ALA A 340 12.60 -16.05 39.83
N ARG A 341 13.71 -16.74 39.52
CA ARG A 341 14.71 -16.24 38.56
C ARG A 341 14.09 -16.01 37.17
N ALA A 342 13.44 -17.02 36.60
CA ALA A 342 12.83 -16.95 35.29
C ALA A 342 11.77 -15.83 35.17
N ALA A 343 10.97 -15.61 36.22
CA ALA A 343 10.03 -14.49 36.30
C ALA A 343 10.77 -13.13 36.28
N SER A 344 11.79 -12.96 37.12
CA SER A 344 12.58 -11.71 37.16
C SER A 344 13.33 -11.41 35.85
N GLU A 345 13.81 -12.45 35.16
CA GLU A 345 14.45 -12.34 33.85
C GLU A 345 13.43 -11.97 32.77
N PHE A 346 12.23 -12.57 32.81
CA PHE A 346 11.13 -12.25 31.92
C PHE A 346 10.63 -10.81 32.10
N ASP A 347 10.35 -10.38 33.33
CA ASP A 347 9.89 -9.02 33.64
C ASP A 347 10.93 -7.98 33.23
N GLY A 348 12.22 -8.24 33.52
CA GLY A 348 13.31 -7.40 33.06
C GLY A 348 13.45 -7.37 31.53
N ALA A 349 13.22 -8.49 30.84
CA ALA A 349 13.24 -8.55 29.38
C ALA A 349 12.04 -7.82 28.76
N ALA A 350 10.85 -7.94 29.36
CA ALA A 350 9.62 -7.27 28.95
C ALA A 350 9.74 -5.75 29.12
N ALA A 351 10.22 -5.27 30.28
CA ALA A 351 10.50 -3.85 30.52
C ALA A 351 11.45 -3.28 29.45
N ARG A 352 12.60 -3.92 29.25
CA ARG A 352 13.57 -3.53 28.20
C ARG A 352 13.02 -3.63 26.78
N ALA A 353 12.02 -4.47 26.51
CA ALA A 353 11.40 -4.59 25.19
C ALA A 353 10.35 -3.48 24.96
N ILE A 354 9.61 -3.11 25.99
CA ILE A 354 8.63 -2.02 26.01
C ILE A 354 9.34 -0.66 25.90
N GLU A 355 10.38 -0.43 26.68
CA GLU A 355 11.24 0.76 26.64
C GLU A 355 11.79 1.00 25.23
N ARG A 356 12.50 0.01 24.65
CA ARG A 356 12.97 0.05 23.26
C ARG A 356 11.87 0.11 22.20
N ARG A 357 10.58 -0.09 22.54
CA ARG A 357 9.44 0.13 21.63
C ARG A 357 8.96 1.58 21.73
N TYR A 358 8.95 2.18 22.93
CA TYR A 358 8.66 3.60 23.13
C TYR A 358 9.74 4.50 22.52
N GLU A 359 11.03 4.19 22.69
CA GLU A 359 12.14 4.93 22.06
C GLU A 359 11.95 5.01 20.54
N ARG A 360 11.83 3.85 19.86
CA ARG A 360 11.58 3.80 18.41
C ARG A 360 10.26 4.44 17.99
N PHE A 361 9.24 4.48 18.85
CA PHE A 361 8.01 5.22 18.56
C PHE A 361 8.24 6.74 18.60
N LEU A 362 9.03 7.23 19.56
CA LEU A 362 9.43 8.64 19.63
C LEU A 362 10.33 9.03 18.44
N GLU A 363 11.31 8.21 18.08
CA GLU A 363 12.16 8.41 16.88
C GLU A 363 11.34 8.44 15.58
N ASN A 364 10.42 7.48 15.41
CA ASN A 364 9.55 7.41 14.23
C ASN A 364 8.55 8.59 14.16
N THR A 365 8.01 9.04 15.29
CA THR A 365 7.09 10.19 15.31
C THR A 365 7.83 11.52 15.12
N GLN A 366 9.03 11.66 15.68
CA GLN A 366 9.88 12.84 15.45
C GLN A 366 10.31 12.95 13.98
N SER A 367 10.78 11.86 13.37
CA SER A 367 11.20 11.84 11.97
C SER A 367 10.03 12.04 11.00
N ALA A 368 8.87 11.43 11.26
CA ALA A 368 7.65 11.69 10.48
C ALA A 368 7.17 13.14 10.59
N LEU A 369 7.31 13.78 11.77
CA LEU A 369 6.98 15.19 11.97
C LEU A 369 7.97 16.12 11.23
N GLN A 370 9.27 15.79 11.23
CA GLN A 370 10.26 16.51 10.43
C GLN A 370 9.98 16.37 8.92
N GLU A 371 9.64 15.17 8.43
CA GLU A 371 9.26 14.95 7.04
C GLU A 371 7.99 15.73 6.66
N ALA A 372 7.00 15.80 7.56
CA ALA A 372 5.79 16.58 7.37
C ALA A 372 6.07 18.10 7.31
N LEU A 373 6.97 18.61 8.17
CA LEU A 373 7.39 20.01 8.12
C LEU A 373 8.13 20.36 6.82
N LEU A 374 9.05 19.50 6.37
CA LEU A 374 9.77 19.69 5.09
C LEU A 374 8.81 19.65 3.89
N LYS A 375 7.79 18.78 3.92
CA LYS A 375 6.73 18.75 2.91
C LYS A 375 5.87 20.02 2.94
N LEU A 376 5.53 20.53 4.12
CA LEU A 376 4.77 21.77 4.26
C LEU A 376 5.56 22.98 3.75
N ASP A 377 6.84 23.07 4.09
CA ASP A 377 7.75 24.13 3.64
C ASP A 377 7.89 24.12 2.10
N ALA A 378 8.15 22.96 1.51
CA ALA A 378 8.20 22.77 0.05
C ALA A 378 6.89 23.17 -0.64
N ARG A 379 5.73 22.77 -0.10
CA ARG A 379 4.41 23.22 -0.63
C ARG A 379 4.20 24.73 -0.46
N SER A 380 4.73 25.34 0.60
CA SER A 380 4.67 26.80 0.78
C SER A 380 5.52 27.53 -0.25
N ALA A 381 6.71 27.01 -0.58
CA ALA A 381 7.59 27.54 -1.61
C ALA A 381 6.99 27.39 -3.02
N GLU A 382 6.39 26.23 -3.33
CA GLU A 382 5.62 26.02 -4.57
C GLU A 382 4.47 27.04 -4.70
N ALA A 383 3.68 27.23 -3.63
CA ALA A 383 2.58 28.18 -3.62
C ALA A 383 3.07 29.64 -3.80
N GLN A 384 4.14 30.03 -3.12
CA GLN A 384 4.76 31.35 -3.30
C GLN A 384 5.28 31.55 -4.73
N ALA A 385 5.92 30.54 -5.32
CA ALA A 385 6.42 30.60 -6.69
C ALA A 385 5.28 30.71 -7.72
N LEU A 386 4.17 29.99 -7.52
CA LEU A 386 2.97 30.11 -8.36
C LEU A 386 2.33 31.50 -8.23
N VAL A 387 2.23 32.04 -7.02
CA VAL A 387 1.71 33.40 -6.78
C VAL A 387 2.62 34.44 -7.44
N GLN A 388 3.94 34.40 -7.21
CA GLN A 388 4.88 35.32 -7.87
C GLN A 388 4.87 35.18 -9.40
N GLY A 389 4.79 33.96 -9.94
CA GLY A 389 4.66 33.71 -11.38
C GLY A 389 3.39 34.31 -11.97
N SER A 390 2.25 34.16 -11.29
CA SER A 390 0.98 34.77 -11.73
C SER A 390 1.00 36.30 -11.66
N LEU A 391 1.56 36.89 -10.60
CA LEU A 391 1.74 38.34 -10.46
C LEU A 391 2.68 38.91 -11.54
N ASN A 392 3.82 38.26 -11.78
CA ASN A 392 4.76 38.68 -12.82
C ASN A 392 4.16 38.54 -14.23
N SER A 393 3.39 37.48 -14.50
CA SER A 393 2.75 37.29 -15.81
C SER A 393 1.61 38.28 -16.07
N THR A 394 0.81 38.62 -15.04
CA THR A 394 -0.26 39.62 -15.14
C THR A 394 0.30 41.04 -15.25
N LEU A 395 1.33 41.39 -14.49
CA LEU A 395 2.06 42.66 -14.65
C LEU A 395 2.67 42.78 -16.06
N ALA A 396 3.34 41.74 -16.54
CA ALA A 396 3.88 41.72 -17.91
C ALA A 396 2.80 41.75 -19.00
N ALA A 397 1.57 41.28 -18.72
CA ALA A 397 0.43 41.40 -19.63
C ALA A 397 -0.14 42.82 -19.64
N LEU A 398 -0.33 43.43 -18.46
CA LEU A 398 -0.77 44.83 -18.30
C LEU A 398 0.23 45.81 -18.93
N GLN A 399 1.53 45.58 -18.78
CA GLN A 399 2.56 46.39 -19.43
C GLN A 399 2.45 46.31 -20.96
N ARG A 400 2.38 45.09 -21.54
CA ARG A 400 2.18 44.92 -22.99
C ARG A 400 0.84 45.51 -23.48
N GLN A 401 -0.20 45.51 -22.66
CA GLN A 401 -1.46 46.18 -22.97
C GLN A 401 -1.30 47.70 -22.98
N ALA A 402 -0.64 48.28 -21.98
CA ALA A 402 -0.34 49.71 -21.93
C ALA A 402 0.57 50.15 -23.10
N ASP A 403 1.63 49.40 -23.40
CA ASP A 403 2.50 49.63 -24.54
C ASP A 403 1.74 49.57 -25.87
N SER A 404 0.84 48.59 -26.05
CA SER A 404 0.04 48.50 -27.29
C SER A 404 -0.98 49.63 -27.41
N GLN A 405 -1.66 50.02 -26.32
CA GLN A 405 -2.55 51.19 -26.33
C GLN A 405 -1.80 52.50 -26.58
N MET A 406 -0.62 52.69 -25.98
CA MET A 406 0.23 53.86 -26.23
C MET A 406 0.70 53.91 -27.68
N ASN A 407 1.13 52.79 -28.26
CA ASN A 407 1.51 52.72 -29.67
C ASN A 407 0.33 53.00 -30.62
N VAL A 408 -0.88 52.52 -30.31
CA VAL A 408 -2.10 52.87 -31.08
C VAL A 408 -2.35 54.37 -31.01
N ILE A 409 -2.39 54.98 -29.81
CA ILE A 409 -2.61 56.42 -29.64
C ILE A 409 -1.53 57.25 -30.35
N LEU A 410 -0.26 56.83 -30.30
CA LEU A 410 0.84 57.47 -31.02
C LEU A 410 0.69 57.35 -32.55
N SER A 411 0.23 56.21 -33.07
CA SER A 411 -0.07 56.06 -34.49
C SER A 411 -1.25 56.93 -34.92
N GLU A 412 -2.38 56.92 -34.21
CA GLU A 412 -3.54 57.76 -34.54
C GLU A 412 -3.20 59.26 -34.45
N THR A 413 -2.42 59.70 -33.46
CA THR A 413 -2.04 61.12 -33.33
C THR A 413 -1.04 61.54 -34.40
N LYS A 414 -0.11 60.66 -34.80
CA LYS A 414 0.76 60.86 -35.96
C LYS A 414 -0.05 60.96 -37.25
N ASP A 415 -1.01 60.07 -37.48
CA ASP A 415 -1.81 60.04 -38.70
C ASP A 415 -2.78 61.22 -38.78
N ARG A 416 -3.36 61.64 -37.64
CA ARG A 416 -4.11 62.91 -37.53
C ARG A 416 -3.23 64.12 -37.85
N ALA A 417 -2.01 64.18 -37.32
CA ALA A 417 -1.08 65.27 -37.59
C ALA A 417 -0.63 65.30 -39.07
N ALA A 418 -0.31 64.15 -39.65
CA ALA A 418 0.01 64.02 -41.07
C ALA A 418 -1.17 64.44 -41.97
N SER A 419 -2.39 64.03 -41.62
CA SER A 419 -3.62 64.43 -42.33
C SER A 419 -3.88 65.93 -42.23
N ALA A 420 -3.67 66.54 -41.06
CA ALA A 420 -3.82 67.98 -40.87
C ALA A 420 -2.78 68.79 -41.65
N LEU A 421 -1.52 68.34 -41.67
CA LEU A 421 -0.46 68.94 -42.48
C LEU A 421 -0.74 68.81 -43.98
N ALA A 422 -1.17 67.64 -44.45
CA ALA A 422 -1.56 67.44 -45.85
C ALA A 422 -2.78 68.30 -46.25
N SER A 423 -3.74 68.49 -45.35
CA SER A 423 -4.89 69.39 -45.57
C SER A 423 -4.46 70.86 -45.67
N LEU A 424 -3.57 71.32 -44.80
CA LEU A 424 -3.04 72.69 -44.80
C LEU A 424 -2.19 72.97 -46.05
N ASP A 425 -1.38 71.99 -46.47
CA ASP A 425 -0.57 72.04 -47.68
C ASP A 425 -1.44 72.02 -48.96
N ALA A 426 -2.54 71.27 -48.97
CA ALA A 426 -3.55 71.32 -50.04
C ALA A 426 -4.28 72.69 -50.08
N GLU A 427 -4.67 73.24 -48.93
CA GLU A 427 -5.28 74.58 -48.83
C GLU A 427 -4.33 75.68 -49.32
N ASN A 428 -3.04 75.60 -48.94
CA ASN A 428 -2.02 76.54 -49.39
C ASN A 428 -1.77 76.44 -50.91
N ARG A 429 -1.75 75.24 -51.50
CA ARG A 429 -1.70 75.08 -52.96
C ARG A 429 -2.92 75.70 -53.64
N ALA A 430 -4.13 75.42 -53.16
CA ALA A 430 -5.36 76.01 -53.70
C ALA A 430 -5.35 77.54 -53.61
N ALA A 431 -4.91 78.11 -52.47
CA ALA A 431 -4.75 79.56 -52.30
C ALA A 431 -3.69 80.16 -53.24
N CYS A 432 -2.58 79.45 -53.49
CA CYS A 432 -1.56 79.86 -54.46
C CYS A 432 -2.07 79.77 -55.90
N GLU A 433 -2.84 78.75 -56.26
CA GLU A 433 -3.46 78.62 -57.58
C GLU A 433 -4.51 79.71 -57.84
N VAL A 434 -5.35 80.02 -56.86
CA VAL A 434 -6.33 81.13 -56.95
C VAL A 434 -5.61 82.47 -57.10
N ARG A 435 -4.52 82.71 -56.36
CA ARG A 435 -3.67 83.91 -56.54
C ARG A 435 -3.03 83.97 -57.93
N ARG A 436 -2.51 82.84 -58.44
CA ARG A 436 -1.93 82.75 -59.79
C ARG A 436 -2.98 83.05 -60.86
N GLN A 437 -4.17 82.44 -60.78
CA GLN A 437 -5.28 82.69 -61.70
C GLN A 437 -5.76 84.16 -61.64
N ALA A 438 -5.81 84.76 -60.45
CA ALA A 438 -6.15 86.17 -60.28
C ALA A 438 -5.10 87.09 -60.95
N LEU A 439 -3.80 86.81 -60.76
CA LEU A 439 -2.71 87.55 -61.41
C LEU A 439 -2.70 87.36 -62.94
N GLU A 440 -2.96 86.15 -63.45
CA GLU A 440 -3.13 85.90 -64.89
C GLU A 440 -4.34 86.64 -65.47
N ALA A 441 -5.44 86.73 -64.71
CA ALA A 441 -6.60 87.55 -65.06
C ALA A 441 -6.31 89.05 -65.00
N ASP A 442 -5.46 89.52 -64.07
CA ASP A 442 -5.02 90.92 -64.00
C ASP A 442 -4.07 91.28 -65.15
N VAL A 443 -3.10 90.41 -65.47
CA VAL A 443 -2.14 90.58 -66.56
C VAL A 443 -2.83 90.56 -67.92
N SER A 444 -3.76 89.64 -68.15
CA SER A 444 -4.58 89.62 -69.39
C SER A 444 -5.43 90.88 -69.51
N ARG A 445 -6.16 91.28 -68.45
CA ARG A 445 -6.92 92.56 -68.44
C ARG A 445 -6.02 93.79 -68.59
N ALA A 446 -4.78 93.76 -68.13
CA ALA A 446 -3.80 94.84 -68.33
C ALA A 446 -3.29 94.87 -69.78
N ALA A 447 -3.02 93.71 -70.40
CA ALA A 447 -2.64 93.60 -71.80
C ALA A 447 -3.78 94.02 -72.74
N GLU A 448 -5.02 93.65 -72.44
CA GLU A 448 -6.22 94.15 -73.13
C GLU A 448 -6.29 95.68 -73.05
N ARG A 449 -6.24 96.26 -71.84
CA ARG A 449 -6.23 97.72 -71.66
C ARG A 449 -5.10 98.40 -72.42
N SER A 450 -3.89 97.83 -72.40
CA SER A 450 -2.70 98.35 -73.10
C SER A 450 -2.87 98.30 -74.62
N THR A 451 -3.30 97.17 -75.19
CA THR A 451 -3.54 97.05 -76.64
C THR A 451 -4.70 97.93 -77.10
N ASP A 452 -5.72 98.13 -76.26
CA ASP A 452 -6.85 99.00 -76.54
C ASP A 452 -6.49 100.50 -76.40
N GLN A 453 -5.60 100.85 -75.47
CA GLN A 453 -5.01 102.18 -75.34
C GLN A 453 -4.06 102.49 -76.51
N PHE A 454 -3.23 101.53 -76.93
CA PHE A 454 -2.41 101.62 -78.15
C PHE A 454 -3.28 101.75 -79.41
N ARG A 455 -4.38 100.99 -79.51
CA ARG A 455 -5.35 101.11 -80.61
C ARG A 455 -6.02 102.49 -80.64
N LYS A 456 -6.30 103.09 -79.47
CA LYS A 456 -6.83 104.46 -79.33
C LYS A 456 -5.79 105.52 -79.68
N SER A 457 -4.55 105.41 -79.19
CA SER A 457 -3.48 106.35 -79.49
C SER A 457 -3.02 106.27 -80.96
N MET A 458 -2.95 105.06 -81.53
CA MET A 458 -2.69 104.85 -82.96
C MET A 458 -3.81 105.46 -83.83
N LYS A 459 -5.08 105.30 -83.47
CA LYS A 459 -6.18 106.01 -84.14
C LYS A 459 -6.03 107.53 -84.02
N ALA A 460 -5.75 108.05 -82.83
CA ALA A 460 -5.55 109.49 -82.63
C ALA A 460 -4.34 110.04 -83.41
N PHE A 461 -3.24 109.28 -83.48
CA PHE A 461 -2.06 109.59 -84.28
C PHE A 461 -2.38 109.58 -85.77
N LEU A 462 -3.06 108.56 -86.28
CA LEU A 462 -3.49 108.50 -87.69
C LEU A 462 -4.48 109.61 -88.05
N TYR A 463 -5.41 109.97 -87.16
CA TYR A 463 -6.26 111.15 -87.35
C TYR A 463 -5.43 112.45 -87.33
N SER A 464 -4.44 112.58 -86.45
CA SER A 464 -3.53 113.73 -86.41
C SER A 464 -2.71 113.85 -87.70
N CYS A 465 -2.12 112.75 -88.19
CA CYS A 465 -1.39 112.72 -89.46
C CYS A 465 -2.31 112.97 -90.66
N LEU A 466 -3.55 112.46 -90.66
CA LEU A 466 -4.52 112.72 -91.72
C LEU A 466 -4.96 114.18 -91.72
N VAL A 467 -5.22 114.77 -90.55
CA VAL A 467 -5.52 116.21 -90.42
C VAL A 467 -4.32 117.05 -90.83
N ALA A 468 -3.10 116.71 -90.42
CA ALA A 468 -1.88 117.41 -90.83
C ALA A 468 -1.65 117.32 -92.35
N ALA A 469 -1.90 116.16 -92.97
CA ALA A 469 -1.79 115.98 -94.42
C ALA A 469 -2.89 116.72 -95.18
N VAL A 470 -4.14 116.71 -94.69
CA VAL A 470 -5.26 117.47 -95.28
C VAL A 470 -5.04 118.98 -95.11
N SER A 471 -4.55 119.43 -93.95
CA SER A 471 -4.16 120.82 -93.73
C SER A 471 -2.97 121.23 -94.61
N ALA A 472 -1.98 120.37 -94.81
CA ALA A 472 -0.87 120.63 -95.74
C ALA A 472 -1.33 120.68 -97.21
N VAL A 473 -2.32 119.87 -97.60
CA VAL A 473 -2.95 119.94 -98.93
C VAL A 473 -3.83 121.19 -99.06
N ASP A 474 -4.55 121.60 -98.01
CA ASP A 474 -5.33 122.83 -97.95
C ASP A 474 -4.41 124.06 -98.02
N GLU A 475 -3.35 124.12 -97.22
CA GLU A 475 -2.30 125.15 -97.29
C GLU A 475 -1.58 125.15 -98.64
N HIS A 476 -1.25 123.99 -99.22
CA HIS A 476 -0.69 123.92 -100.57
C HIS A 476 -1.70 124.39 -101.63
N SER A 477 -3.00 124.10 -101.47
CA SER A 477 -4.06 124.59 -102.36
C SER A 477 -4.25 126.11 -102.24
N LYS A 478 -4.17 126.66 -101.02
CA LYS A 478 -4.19 128.08 -100.72
C LYS A 478 -2.95 128.80 -101.22
N ALA A 479 -1.77 128.18 -101.14
CA ALA A 479 -0.53 128.67 -101.72
C ALA A 479 -0.58 128.64 -103.26
N THR A 480 -1.17 127.59 -103.85
CA THR A 480 -1.37 127.49 -105.31
C THR A 480 -2.39 128.52 -105.81
N LEU A 481 -3.50 128.72 -105.10
CA LEU A 481 -4.46 129.79 -105.34
C LEU A 481 -3.85 131.18 -105.15
N ALA A 482 -3.04 131.38 -104.11
CA ALA A 482 -2.33 132.63 -103.89
C ALA A 482 -1.34 132.90 -105.04
N ASN A 483 -0.61 131.90 -105.52
CA ASN A 483 0.29 132.04 -106.67
C ASN A 483 -0.47 132.33 -107.97
N LEU A 484 -1.62 131.68 -108.21
CA LEU A 484 -2.51 131.99 -109.34
C LEU A 484 -3.16 133.39 -109.24
N THR A 485 -3.38 133.90 -108.03
CA THR A 485 -3.93 135.25 -107.78
C THR A 485 -2.83 136.33 -107.71
N LYS A 486 -1.55 135.95 -107.84
CA LYS A 486 -0.38 136.83 -107.63
C LYS A 486 0.62 136.83 -108.79
N ASP A 487 0.27 136.30 -109.96
CA ASP A 487 1.06 136.59 -111.18
C ASP A 487 0.66 137.93 -111.80
N ASN A 488 1.05 139.01 -111.11
CA ASN A 488 1.10 140.35 -111.68
C ASN A 488 2.35 141.10 -111.19
N GLY A 489 3.52 140.51 -111.47
CA GLY A 489 4.81 141.20 -111.42
C GLY A 489 5.85 140.66 -110.43
N LYS A 490 6.96 140.15 -111.00
CA LYS A 490 8.38 140.50 -110.72
C LYS A 490 8.87 140.61 -109.25
N SER A 491 10.01 140.05 -108.85
CA SER A 491 11.02 139.24 -109.58
C SER A 491 12.18 138.78 -108.67
N LEU A 492 12.75 137.61 -109.00
CA LEU A 492 14.17 137.20 -108.81
C LEU A 492 14.78 136.95 -107.41
N ARG A 493 15.74 136.00 -107.44
CA ARG A 493 16.81 135.62 -106.49
C ARG A 493 16.47 134.78 -105.23
N GLU A 494 17.37 133.95 -104.67
CA GLU A 494 18.49 133.06 -105.15
C GLU A 494 19.41 132.71 -103.95
N GLY A 495 19.76 131.43 -103.76
CA GLY A 495 20.64 130.92 -102.69
C GLY A 495 19.92 130.58 -101.36
N HIS A 496 20.45 129.72 -100.47
CA HIS A 496 21.64 128.85 -100.54
C HIS A 496 21.50 127.63 -99.57
N GLU A 497 22.46 126.70 -99.62
CA GLU A 497 22.63 125.46 -98.83
C GLU A 497 23.30 125.67 -97.44
N PRO A 498 23.69 124.63 -96.64
CA PRO A 498 23.01 123.38 -96.24
C PRO A 498 23.21 122.99 -94.74
N GLY A 499 22.69 121.81 -94.33
CA GLY A 499 23.29 120.96 -93.27
C GLY A 499 22.98 121.29 -91.80
N SER A 500 23.55 120.61 -90.79
CA SER A 500 24.23 119.29 -90.74
C SER A 500 24.43 118.83 -89.28
N ALA A 501 24.43 117.51 -89.01
CA ALA A 501 24.88 116.84 -87.77
C ALA A 501 24.08 117.19 -86.47
N SER A 502 24.28 116.55 -85.31
CA SER A 502 25.28 115.54 -84.94
C SER A 502 24.87 114.59 -83.80
N ALA A 503 25.49 113.40 -83.81
CA ALA A 503 26.01 112.60 -82.67
C ALA A 503 25.12 112.09 -81.51
N ILE A 504 25.18 110.76 -81.37
CA ILE A 504 25.10 109.93 -80.14
C ILE A 504 26.30 110.24 -79.20
N PRO A 505 26.31 109.85 -77.90
CA PRO A 505 26.55 108.44 -77.45
C PRO A 505 25.57 108.00 -76.32
N GLU A 506 25.31 106.72 -76.03
CA GLU A 506 26.17 105.71 -75.34
C GLU A 506 26.89 106.30 -74.09
N GLY A 507 26.94 105.69 -72.91
CA GLY A 507 26.64 104.34 -72.37
C GLY A 507 27.29 104.27 -70.97
N PRO A 508 27.64 103.11 -70.38
CA PRO A 508 27.32 101.72 -70.69
C PRO A 508 26.23 101.18 -69.70
N GLU A 509 26.28 100.17 -68.81
CA GLU A 509 27.25 99.11 -68.43
C GLU A 509 26.57 97.87 -67.77
N ILE A 510 27.15 97.26 -66.71
CA ILE A 510 27.08 95.82 -66.40
C ILE A 510 26.92 95.53 -64.89
N LEU A 511 26.17 94.47 -64.50
CA LEU A 511 26.60 93.40 -63.56
C LEU A 511 25.54 92.28 -63.32
N GLN A 512 26.03 91.06 -63.07
CA GLN A 512 25.35 89.82 -62.63
C GLN A 512 26.38 88.94 -61.88
N PRO A 513 26.02 87.73 -61.36
CA PRO A 513 25.16 87.40 -60.22
C PRO A 513 26.04 86.88 -59.03
N PRO A 514 25.57 86.01 -58.08
CA PRO A 514 25.48 84.56 -58.34
C PRO A 514 24.37 83.79 -57.54
N ASP A 515 24.36 82.46 -57.68
CA ASP A 515 23.57 81.46 -56.94
C ASP A 515 23.85 81.39 -55.41
N ASN A 516 22.93 80.75 -54.66
CA ASN A 516 23.24 79.76 -53.60
C ASN A 516 21.99 79.08 -52.98
N ASP A 517 21.91 77.75 -53.13
CA ASP A 517 21.45 76.80 -52.09
C ASP A 517 22.60 76.58 -51.06
N PRO A 518 22.54 75.81 -49.93
CA PRO A 518 21.64 74.67 -49.60
C PRO A 518 21.24 74.56 -48.09
N VAL A 519 21.11 73.33 -47.56
CA VAL A 519 20.89 72.88 -46.15
C VAL A 519 19.40 72.91 -45.73
N THR A 520 18.69 71.81 -45.42
CA THR A 520 19.02 70.42 -45.01
C THR A 520 19.47 70.23 -43.56
N HIS A 521 18.53 70.29 -42.61
CA HIS A 521 18.71 69.68 -41.29
C HIS A 521 17.41 69.22 -40.63
#